data_AF-A0A258BSB9-F1
#
_entry.id   AF-A0A258BSB9-F1
#
_cell.length_a   1.000
_cell.length_b   1.000
_cell.length_c   1.000
_cell.angle_alpha   90.00
_cell.angle_beta   90.00
_cell.angle_gamma   90.00
#
_symmetry.space_group_name_H-M   'P 1'
#
loop_
_entity.id
_entity.type
_entity.pdbx_description
1 polymer ?
#
loop_
_entity_poly.entity_id
_entity_poly.type
_entity_poly.pdbx_seq_one_letter_code
_entity_poly.pdbx_strand_id
1 'polypeptide(L)'
;MSILDRDLNECQTFDEISEWRTEKYKIDKKSGDDYTGILTNIYKEPTHFIYELLQNADDTKATNVKFVLSQDKIEFLHNGSKEFSLGDIISITGVGNSSKESRDTTTIGKFGVGFKAVFAVTDKPMIYSTTYNFQIENLSVPTEIPSRSLGEFTTIFQLDFKSQNHDTLFHRNETLLRSMSPETILFLKNICKVDIVISEEELPAISVSRSETGQSFSRIEFNEEDTAIELLKFSNDGCSVVYQVSDGAVTPILGSKISVFFPTIIDSSLAFMVDAPFQTSTTRESIDFELPHNKVIVEKFNSLFLESISRLKSLNLFTVQVFNDIMPINTLGDSEDFPVYKTLQAAFLEYIKTQPFIPTNRNELLSASQVFIADDIELVELLSPIKNLTFAHQGLSSSAREFIGLTDAKTFEAYNLLVLVSNDKINLGQQTDEWLYKLYEFCLKSVLEERWHNLFSRTLKQTPIIRTRSGEFVAPFAGGNPNVFRPSKGIPDNRTIH
;
A
#
# COMPACT_ATOMS: atom_id res chain seq x y z
N MET A 1 29.35 27.60 -41.98
CA MET A 1 28.88 27.43 -40.59
C MET A 1 29.16 26.00 -40.20
N SER A 2 29.80 25.81 -39.06
CA SER A 2 29.90 24.50 -38.43
C SER A 2 28.49 24.00 -38.15
N ILE A 3 28.23 22.68 -38.23
CA ILE A 3 26.95 22.11 -37.81
C ILE A 3 26.63 22.47 -36.35
N LEU A 4 27.67 22.67 -35.53
CA LEU A 4 27.57 23.08 -34.13
C LEU A 4 27.15 24.55 -33.92
N ASP A 5 27.15 25.37 -34.98
CA ASP A 5 26.63 26.75 -34.90
C ASP A 5 25.08 26.77 -34.86
N ARG A 6 24.43 25.64 -35.18
CA ARG A 6 22.98 25.42 -35.05
C ARG A 6 22.65 24.77 -33.71
N ASP A 7 21.49 25.15 -33.15
CA ASP A 7 20.92 24.45 -32.01
C ASP A 7 20.55 23.02 -32.45
N LEU A 8 20.86 22.01 -31.65
CA LEU A 8 20.53 20.61 -31.95
C LEU A 8 19.03 20.41 -32.18
N ASN A 9 18.18 21.19 -31.52
CA ASN A 9 16.73 21.13 -31.68
C ASN A 9 16.24 21.71 -33.02
N GLU A 10 17.10 22.41 -33.77
CA GLU A 10 16.79 22.92 -35.10
C GLU A 10 17.09 21.89 -36.21
N CYS A 11 17.81 20.81 -35.91
CA CYS A 11 18.10 19.73 -36.87
C CYS A 11 16.80 19.10 -37.40
N GLN A 12 16.68 19.00 -38.72
CA GLN A 12 15.48 18.52 -39.43
C GLN A 12 15.65 17.11 -40.00
N THR A 13 16.85 16.52 -39.93
CA THR A 13 17.12 15.16 -40.43
C THR A 13 17.94 14.35 -39.44
N PHE A 14 17.91 13.03 -39.61
CA PHE A 14 18.74 12.10 -38.83
C PHE A 14 20.23 12.36 -39.05
N ASP A 15 20.64 12.60 -40.29
CA ASP A 15 22.03 12.88 -40.66
C ASP A 15 22.56 14.15 -39.98
N GLU A 16 21.74 15.21 -39.91
CA GLU A 16 22.12 16.45 -39.22
C GLU A 16 22.33 16.20 -37.72
N ILE A 17 21.48 15.40 -37.08
CA ILE A 17 21.62 15.03 -35.65
C ILE A 17 22.89 14.18 -35.45
N SER A 18 23.12 13.20 -36.33
CA SER A 18 24.28 12.32 -36.27
C SER A 18 25.60 13.10 -36.43
N GLU A 19 25.66 14.01 -37.41
CA GLU A 19 26.81 14.87 -37.65
C GLU A 19 27.05 15.81 -36.46
N TRP A 20 26.00 16.47 -35.96
CA TRP A 20 26.09 17.35 -34.80
C TRP A 20 26.63 16.61 -33.57
N ARG A 21 26.07 15.44 -33.24
CA ARG A 21 26.52 14.61 -32.10
C ARG A 21 27.94 14.12 -32.28
N THR A 22 28.33 13.75 -33.50
CA THR A 22 29.69 13.32 -33.82
C THR A 22 30.71 14.44 -33.57
N GLU A 23 30.45 15.65 -34.07
CA GLU A 23 31.34 16.80 -33.87
C GLU A 23 31.39 17.24 -32.40
N LYS A 24 30.24 17.23 -31.71
CA LYS A 24 30.15 17.53 -30.28
C LYS A 24 30.99 16.54 -29.46
N TYR A 25 30.83 15.24 -29.68
CA TYR A 25 31.61 14.19 -29.01
C TYR A 25 33.13 14.36 -29.23
N LYS A 26 33.57 14.69 -30.45
CA LYS A 26 34.99 14.94 -30.74
C LYS A 26 35.55 16.11 -29.93
N ILE A 27 34.77 17.16 -29.70
CA ILE A 27 35.16 18.31 -28.89
C ILE A 27 35.24 17.92 -27.42
N ASP A 28 34.20 17.28 -26.88
CA ASP A 28 34.13 16.93 -25.47
C ASP A 28 35.25 15.97 -25.06
N LYS A 29 35.53 14.97 -25.93
CA LYS A 29 36.66 14.05 -25.76
C LYS A 29 38.02 14.75 -25.75
N LYS A 30 38.21 15.80 -26.57
CA LYS A 30 39.47 16.60 -26.56
C LYS A 30 39.60 17.45 -25.30
N SER A 31 38.48 17.91 -24.75
CA SER A 31 38.42 18.74 -23.54
C SER A 31 38.58 17.93 -22.24
N GLY A 32 38.60 16.59 -22.33
CA GLY A 32 38.69 15.71 -21.17
C GLY A 32 37.36 15.47 -20.44
N ASP A 33 36.25 15.98 -20.98
CA ASP A 33 34.90 15.64 -20.53
C ASP A 33 34.54 14.27 -21.11
N ASP A 34 35.03 13.22 -20.44
CA ASP A 34 34.62 11.85 -20.76
C ASP A 34 33.39 11.47 -19.92
N TYR A 35 32.24 11.42 -20.61
CA TYR A 35 30.95 11.05 -20.05
C TYR A 35 30.92 9.65 -19.41
N THR A 36 31.97 8.82 -19.61
CA THR A 36 32.13 7.50 -18.98
C THR A 36 32.12 7.56 -17.45
N GLY A 37 32.67 8.63 -16.84
CA GLY A 37 32.71 8.80 -15.38
C GLY A 37 31.34 9.03 -14.73
N ILE A 38 30.36 9.48 -15.51
CA ILE A 38 28.97 9.66 -15.08
C ILE A 38 28.26 8.31 -15.00
N LEU A 39 28.53 7.39 -15.93
CA LEU A 39 27.88 6.07 -15.98
C LEU A 39 28.41 5.11 -14.91
N THR A 40 29.72 5.15 -14.60
CA THR A 40 30.34 4.29 -13.59
C THR A 40 29.84 4.54 -12.17
N ASN A 41 29.35 5.74 -11.87
CA ASN A 41 28.81 6.09 -10.56
C ASN A 41 27.29 5.92 -10.42
N ILE A 42 26.53 5.92 -11.52
CA ILE A 42 25.05 5.93 -11.47
C ILE A 42 24.45 4.51 -11.54
N TYR A 43 25.06 3.58 -12.29
CA TYR A 43 24.46 2.26 -12.56
C TYR A 43 25.26 1.12 -11.94
N LYS A 44 25.19 0.97 -10.61
CA LYS A 44 25.79 -0.19 -9.91
C LYS A 44 25.02 -1.50 -10.16
N GLU A 45 23.72 -1.40 -10.44
CA GLU A 45 22.85 -2.53 -10.75
C GLU A 45 22.59 -2.64 -12.26
N PRO A 46 23.15 -3.65 -12.95
CA PRO A 46 23.09 -3.76 -14.40
C PRO A 46 21.73 -4.18 -14.93
N THR A 47 20.74 -4.46 -14.09
CA THR A 47 19.39 -4.88 -14.51
C THR A 47 18.37 -3.74 -14.49
N HIS A 48 18.71 -2.57 -13.94
CA HIS A 48 17.78 -1.44 -13.80
C HIS A 48 17.20 -0.96 -15.14
N PHE A 49 17.94 -1.13 -16.25
CA PHE A 49 17.48 -0.76 -17.58
C PHE A 49 16.19 -1.46 -18.01
N ILE A 50 15.88 -2.66 -17.47
CA ILE A 50 14.64 -3.39 -17.77
C ILE A 50 13.42 -2.55 -17.38
N TYR A 51 13.44 -1.94 -16.20
CA TYR A 51 12.37 -1.09 -15.70
C TYR A 51 12.24 0.21 -16.51
N GLU A 52 13.37 0.80 -16.92
CA GLU A 52 13.38 1.99 -17.77
C GLU A 52 12.79 1.69 -19.16
N LEU A 53 13.11 0.54 -19.75
CA LEU A 53 12.53 0.09 -21.01
C LEU A 53 11.03 -0.17 -20.90
N LEU A 54 10.58 -0.79 -19.80
CA LEU A 54 9.15 -0.97 -19.51
C LEU A 54 8.41 0.36 -19.39
N GLN A 55 8.95 1.35 -18.67
CA GLN A 55 8.36 2.69 -18.58
C GLN A 55 8.29 3.37 -19.95
N ASN A 56 9.39 3.34 -20.72
CA ASN A 56 9.41 3.92 -22.07
C ASN A 56 8.36 3.28 -22.98
N ALA A 57 8.20 1.96 -22.93
CA ALA A 57 7.16 1.27 -23.69
C ALA A 57 5.75 1.67 -23.20
N ASP A 58 5.52 1.75 -21.88
CA ASP A 58 4.25 2.19 -21.31
C ASP A 58 3.87 3.61 -21.75
N ASP A 59 4.84 4.54 -21.78
CA ASP A 59 4.65 5.92 -22.24
C ASP A 59 4.30 6.01 -23.73
N THR A 60 4.75 5.04 -24.54
CA THR A 60 4.34 4.90 -25.95
C THR A 60 2.99 4.20 -26.13
N LYS A 61 2.28 3.92 -25.03
CA LYS A 61 1.01 3.19 -24.97
C LYS A 61 1.10 1.75 -25.46
N ALA A 62 2.25 1.11 -25.26
CA ALA A 62 2.38 -0.32 -25.52
C ALA A 62 1.45 -1.11 -24.59
N THR A 63 0.79 -2.13 -25.13
CA THR A 63 -0.07 -3.05 -24.37
C THR A 63 0.60 -4.41 -24.15
N ASN A 64 1.50 -4.79 -25.07
CA ASN A 64 2.29 -6.01 -25.01
C ASN A 64 3.78 -5.68 -25.18
N VAL A 65 4.61 -6.30 -24.35
CA VAL A 65 6.06 -6.26 -24.46
C VAL A 65 6.64 -7.67 -24.42
N LYS A 66 7.82 -7.85 -25.00
CA LYS A 66 8.52 -9.13 -25.01
C LYS A 66 10.00 -8.96 -24.68
N PHE A 67 10.50 -9.77 -23.76
CA PHE A 67 11.93 -9.95 -23.53
C PHE A 67 12.41 -11.23 -24.20
N VAL A 68 13.52 -11.15 -24.93
CA VAL A 68 14.23 -12.32 -25.47
C VAL A 68 15.67 -12.25 -24.99
N LEU A 69 16.02 -13.13 -24.06
CA LEU A 69 17.36 -13.24 -23.50
C LEU A 69 18.11 -14.41 -24.17
N SER A 70 19.30 -14.12 -24.67
CA SER A 70 20.26 -15.09 -25.23
C SER A 70 21.62 -14.92 -24.53
N GLN A 71 22.55 -15.87 -24.72
CA GLN A 71 23.84 -15.87 -24.02
C GLN A 71 24.62 -14.55 -24.15
N ASP A 72 24.50 -13.88 -25.30
CA ASP A 72 25.29 -12.72 -25.71
C ASP A 72 24.49 -11.43 -25.86
N LYS A 73 23.17 -11.45 -25.68
CA LYS A 73 22.31 -10.28 -25.86
C LYS A 73 20.98 -10.39 -25.14
N ILE A 74 20.33 -9.24 -24.95
CA ILE A 74 18.91 -9.14 -24.61
C ILE A 74 18.20 -8.26 -25.62
N GLU A 75 17.06 -8.72 -26.11
CA GLU A 75 16.13 -7.94 -26.94
C GLU A 75 14.88 -7.59 -26.14
N PHE A 76 14.45 -6.34 -26.22
CA PHE A 76 13.19 -5.85 -25.68
C PHE A 76 12.32 -5.32 -26.81
N LEU A 77 11.15 -5.92 -26.99
CA LEU A 77 10.21 -5.60 -28.05
C LEU A 77 8.93 -5.03 -27.46
N HIS A 78 8.32 -4.03 -28.10
CA HIS A 78 7.02 -3.52 -27.67
C HIS A 78 6.16 -3.09 -28.86
N ASN A 79 4.84 -3.09 -28.67
CA ASN A 79 3.84 -2.75 -29.67
C ASN A 79 3.28 -1.32 -29.49
N GLY A 80 4.10 -0.41 -28.97
CA GLY A 80 3.70 0.97 -28.71
C GLY A 80 3.27 1.68 -29.99
N SER A 81 2.23 2.50 -29.93
CA SER A 81 1.66 3.16 -31.11
C SER A 81 2.42 4.42 -31.53
N LYS A 82 3.24 4.99 -30.65
CA LYS A 82 4.03 6.19 -30.94
C LYS A 82 5.27 5.81 -31.73
N GLU A 83 5.39 6.31 -32.95
CA GLU A 83 6.59 6.17 -33.77
C GLU A 83 7.75 7.02 -33.22
N PHE A 84 8.99 6.57 -33.46
CA PHE A 84 10.18 7.37 -33.15
C PHE A 84 10.21 8.64 -33.99
N SER A 85 10.26 9.79 -33.32
CA SER A 85 10.51 11.08 -33.96
C SER A 85 11.97 11.50 -33.86
N LEU A 86 12.40 12.47 -34.67
CA LEU A 86 13.72 13.10 -34.53
C LEU A 86 13.93 13.69 -33.12
N GLY A 87 12.87 14.23 -32.50
CA GLY A 87 12.91 14.71 -31.12
C GLY A 87 13.18 13.60 -30.10
N ASP A 88 12.63 12.40 -30.31
CA ASP A 88 12.93 11.23 -29.48
C ASP A 88 14.39 10.80 -29.66
N ILE A 89 14.94 10.88 -30.89
CA ILE A 89 16.36 10.59 -31.17
C ILE A 89 17.28 11.62 -30.50
N ILE A 90 16.95 12.92 -30.58
CA ILE A 90 17.69 13.98 -29.87
C ILE A 90 17.68 13.70 -28.36
N SER A 91 16.52 13.30 -27.82
CA SER A 91 16.32 13.06 -26.38
C SER A 91 17.10 11.83 -25.90
N ILE A 92 16.97 10.69 -26.58
CA ILE A 92 17.61 9.43 -26.21
C ILE A 92 19.14 9.46 -26.40
N THR A 93 19.62 10.32 -27.31
CA THR A 93 21.06 10.58 -27.51
C THR A 93 21.61 11.69 -26.60
N GLY A 94 20.76 12.37 -25.83
CA GLY A 94 21.15 13.38 -24.86
C GLY A 94 22.15 12.89 -23.83
N VAL A 95 23.16 13.70 -23.51
CA VAL A 95 24.05 13.48 -22.37
C VAL A 95 23.91 14.70 -21.47
N GLY A 96 23.48 14.49 -20.24
CA GLY A 96 23.16 15.58 -19.32
C GLY A 96 24.35 16.50 -19.10
N ASN A 97 24.15 17.81 -19.27
CA ASN A 97 25.07 18.83 -18.77
C ASN A 97 24.96 18.83 -17.24
N SER A 98 25.79 18.03 -16.56
CA SER A 98 26.00 18.17 -15.12
C SER A 98 26.92 19.36 -14.82
N SER A 99 26.59 20.54 -15.32
CA SER A 99 27.14 21.78 -14.79
C SER A 99 26.32 22.18 -13.56
N LYS A 100 26.92 21.93 -12.39
CA LYS A 100 26.70 22.41 -10.99
C LYS A 100 25.49 23.26 -10.53
N GLU A 101 24.53 23.68 -11.34
CA GLU A 101 23.53 24.70 -10.94
C GLU A 101 22.05 24.33 -11.12
N SER A 102 21.69 23.15 -11.63
CA SER A 102 20.29 22.71 -11.64
C SER A 102 20.08 21.39 -10.89
N ARG A 103 19.98 21.50 -9.56
CA ARG A 103 19.45 20.43 -8.69
C ARG A 103 17.93 20.41 -8.64
N ASP A 104 17.25 20.90 -9.67
CA ASP A 104 15.82 20.65 -9.85
C ASP A 104 15.66 19.26 -10.48
N THR A 105 15.79 18.23 -9.63
CA THR A 105 15.53 16.82 -9.93
C THR A 105 14.03 16.51 -10.00
N THR A 106 13.18 17.52 -10.16
CA THR A 106 11.72 17.48 -9.96
C THR A 106 10.95 16.90 -11.15
N THR A 107 11.62 16.33 -12.15
CA THR A 107 10.95 15.64 -13.25
C THR A 107 11.74 14.41 -13.68
N ILE A 108 11.45 13.28 -13.02
CA ILE A 108 11.73 11.95 -13.56
C ILE A 108 11.10 11.92 -14.97
N GLY A 109 11.95 11.83 -16.00
CA GLY A 109 11.51 11.74 -17.41
C GLY A 109 12.06 12.79 -18.39
N LYS A 110 12.72 13.89 -17.95
CA LYS A 110 13.03 15.01 -18.88
C LYS A 110 14.40 15.03 -19.57
N PHE A 111 15.28 14.06 -19.36
CA PHE A 111 16.68 14.16 -19.88
C PHE A 111 17.26 12.91 -20.55
N GLY A 112 16.46 11.88 -20.86
CA GLY A 112 16.99 10.64 -21.47
C GLY A 112 18.03 9.91 -20.60
N VAL A 113 18.23 10.36 -19.35
CA VAL A 113 19.18 9.78 -18.38
C VAL A 113 18.78 8.35 -18.06
N GLY A 114 17.48 8.08 -17.85
CA GLY A 114 16.94 6.74 -17.61
C GLY A 114 17.31 5.73 -18.69
N PHE A 115 17.18 6.11 -19.97
CA PHE A 115 17.60 5.25 -21.08
C PHE A 115 19.10 4.91 -21.03
N LYS A 116 19.97 5.80 -20.52
CA LYS A 116 21.41 5.51 -20.45
C LYS A 116 21.75 4.32 -19.54
N ALA A 117 20.82 3.84 -18.72
CA ALA A 117 20.97 2.60 -17.98
C ALA A 117 21.30 1.39 -18.89
N VAL A 118 20.88 1.40 -20.17
CA VAL A 118 21.22 0.32 -21.12
C VAL A 118 22.73 0.19 -21.34
N PHE A 119 23.50 1.28 -21.20
CA PHE A 119 24.95 1.25 -21.35
C PHE A 119 25.67 0.53 -20.20
N ALA A 120 24.96 0.12 -19.14
CA ALA A 120 25.48 -0.81 -18.15
C ALA A 120 25.69 -2.21 -18.73
N VAL A 121 24.91 -2.60 -19.74
CA VAL A 121 24.93 -3.95 -20.32
C VAL A 121 25.43 -4.01 -21.76
N THR A 122 25.36 -2.92 -22.52
CA THR A 122 25.83 -2.86 -23.91
C THR A 122 26.70 -1.63 -24.17
N ASP A 123 27.60 -1.71 -25.15
CA ASP A 123 28.36 -0.53 -25.62
C ASP A 123 27.67 0.17 -26.80
N LYS A 124 26.79 -0.54 -27.51
CA LYS A 124 26.12 -0.08 -28.73
C LYS A 124 24.66 -0.55 -28.75
N PRO A 125 23.75 0.10 -28.00
CA PRO A 125 22.34 -0.24 -28.09
C PRO A 125 21.84 0.03 -29.51
N MET A 126 21.16 -0.97 -30.08
CA MET A 126 20.52 -0.89 -31.39
C MET A 126 19.02 -0.71 -31.20
N ILE A 127 18.44 0.22 -31.94
CA ILE A 127 17.02 0.53 -31.94
C ILE A 127 16.50 0.33 -33.34
N TYR A 128 15.53 -0.56 -33.48
CA TYR A 128 14.79 -0.80 -34.72
C TYR A 128 13.36 -0.34 -34.50
N SER A 129 12.85 0.49 -35.39
CA SER A 129 11.46 0.94 -35.36
C SER A 129 10.93 1.03 -36.79
N THR A 130 9.63 1.29 -36.92
CA THR A 130 8.98 1.49 -38.22
C THR A 130 9.59 2.65 -39.02
N THR A 131 10.19 3.63 -38.34
CA THR A 131 10.58 4.92 -38.95
C THR A 131 12.09 5.12 -38.97
N TYR A 132 12.79 4.79 -37.89
CA TYR A 132 14.25 4.93 -37.78
C TYR A 132 14.90 3.64 -37.26
N ASN A 133 16.03 3.28 -37.86
CA ASN A 133 16.84 2.15 -37.46
C ASN A 133 18.25 2.67 -37.22
N PHE A 134 18.70 2.67 -35.96
CA PHE A 134 19.99 3.23 -35.60
C PHE A 134 20.60 2.55 -34.39
N GLN A 135 21.91 2.60 -34.29
CA GLN A 135 22.65 2.28 -33.07
C GLN A 135 23.19 3.56 -32.44
N ILE A 136 23.43 3.54 -31.13
CA ILE A 136 24.05 4.67 -30.44
C ILE A 136 25.49 4.30 -30.07
N GLU A 137 26.44 4.94 -30.71
CA GLU A 137 27.87 4.82 -30.38
C GLU A 137 28.30 5.92 -29.41
N ASN A 138 29.35 5.66 -28.64
CA ASN A 138 29.98 6.66 -27.78
C ASN A 138 28.95 7.41 -26.89
N LEU A 139 27.96 6.67 -26.39
CA LEU A 139 26.86 7.13 -25.53
C LEU A 139 25.86 8.11 -26.15
N SER A 140 26.18 8.75 -27.28
CA SER A 140 25.43 9.91 -27.77
C SER A 140 25.38 10.07 -29.28
N VAL A 141 26.13 9.28 -30.03
CA VAL A 141 26.22 9.42 -31.48
C VAL A 141 25.29 8.40 -32.13
N PRO A 142 24.14 8.82 -32.68
CA PRO A 142 23.29 7.90 -33.43
C PRO A 142 23.92 7.62 -34.80
N THR A 143 23.91 6.37 -35.25
CA THR A 143 24.39 5.94 -36.57
C THR A 143 23.36 5.01 -37.18
N GLU A 144 22.98 5.25 -38.44
CA GLU A 144 21.97 4.45 -39.13
C GLU A 144 22.45 3.00 -39.31
N ILE A 145 21.53 2.06 -39.14
CA ILE A 145 21.78 0.63 -39.33
C ILE A 145 20.71 0.04 -40.27
N PRO A 146 20.99 -1.09 -40.95
CA PRO A 146 19.99 -1.74 -41.80
C PRO A 146 18.72 -2.07 -41.03
N SER A 147 17.56 -1.90 -41.67
CA SER A 147 16.28 -2.31 -41.10
C SER A 147 16.20 -3.82 -40.95
N ARG A 148 15.36 -4.28 -40.02
CA ARG A 148 15.03 -5.69 -39.83
C ARG A 148 13.53 -5.88 -39.64
N SER A 149 13.06 -7.12 -39.76
CA SER A 149 11.67 -7.44 -39.46
C SER A 149 11.36 -7.19 -37.98
N LEU A 150 10.25 -6.49 -37.73
CA LEU A 150 9.74 -6.20 -36.38
C LEU A 150 8.66 -7.21 -35.94
N GLY A 151 8.22 -8.08 -36.85
CA GLY A 151 7.12 -9.03 -36.58
C GLY A 151 5.82 -8.29 -36.27
N GLU A 152 5.21 -8.63 -35.14
CA GLU A 152 3.98 -7.99 -34.62
C GLU A 152 4.25 -6.74 -33.76
N PHE A 153 5.52 -6.42 -33.51
CA PHE A 153 5.93 -5.29 -32.68
C PHE A 153 6.24 -4.06 -33.54
N THR A 154 6.32 -2.90 -32.89
CA THR A 154 6.60 -1.61 -33.56
C THR A 154 8.02 -1.12 -33.29
N THR A 155 8.64 -1.58 -32.21
CA THR A 155 9.99 -1.21 -31.80
C THR A 155 10.72 -2.39 -31.16
N ILE A 156 12.01 -2.52 -31.47
CA ILE A 156 12.94 -3.47 -30.86
C ILE A 156 14.17 -2.72 -30.37
N PHE A 157 14.48 -2.88 -29.08
CA PHE A 157 15.78 -2.54 -28.51
C PHE A 157 16.61 -3.81 -28.43
N GLN A 158 17.74 -3.85 -29.13
CA GLN A 158 18.71 -4.95 -29.02
C GLN A 158 19.96 -4.46 -28.30
N LEU A 159 20.30 -5.14 -27.21
CA LEU A 159 21.42 -4.81 -26.35
C LEU A 159 22.39 -6.00 -26.33
N ASP A 160 23.39 -5.94 -27.20
CA ASP A 160 24.47 -6.93 -27.22
C ASP A 160 25.34 -6.74 -25.97
N PHE A 161 25.57 -7.82 -25.23
CA PHE A 161 26.31 -7.75 -23.99
C PHE A 161 27.76 -7.33 -24.20
N LYS A 162 28.35 -6.73 -23.18
CA LYS A 162 29.76 -6.35 -23.21
C LYS A 162 30.66 -7.58 -23.04
N SER A 163 31.54 -7.82 -24.00
CA SER A 163 32.43 -8.99 -24.11
C SER A 163 33.13 -9.42 -22.81
N GLN A 164 33.51 -8.47 -21.96
CA GLN A 164 34.21 -8.70 -20.71
C GLN A 164 33.35 -9.39 -19.62
N ASN A 165 32.01 -9.30 -19.71
CA ASN A 165 31.10 -9.71 -18.63
C ASN A 165 29.86 -10.49 -19.13
N HIS A 166 29.89 -11.11 -20.32
CA HIS A 166 28.73 -11.79 -20.92
C HIS A 166 28.00 -12.72 -19.95
N ASP A 167 28.70 -13.69 -19.33
CA ASP A 167 28.07 -14.68 -18.46
C ASP A 167 27.43 -14.05 -17.23
N THR A 168 28.11 -13.07 -16.62
CA THR A 168 27.58 -12.35 -15.45
C THR A 168 26.33 -11.54 -15.81
N LEU A 169 26.32 -10.89 -16.98
CA LEU A 169 25.16 -10.13 -17.47
C LEU A 169 24.00 -11.05 -17.80
N PHE A 170 24.25 -12.17 -18.49
CA PHE A 170 23.24 -13.19 -18.77
C PHE A 170 22.58 -13.67 -17.48
N HIS A 171 23.36 -14.18 -16.51
CA HIS A 171 22.80 -14.74 -15.27
C HIS A 171 22.05 -13.72 -14.42
N ARG A 172 22.50 -12.46 -14.37
CA ARG A 172 21.79 -11.39 -13.64
C ARG A 172 20.45 -11.05 -14.28
N ASN A 173 20.41 -10.94 -15.62
CA ASN A 173 19.17 -10.67 -16.34
C ASN A 173 18.22 -11.88 -16.29
N GLU A 174 18.75 -13.10 -16.42
CA GLU A 174 17.98 -14.34 -16.26
C GLU A 174 17.31 -14.40 -14.88
N THR A 175 18.09 -14.16 -13.82
CA THR A 175 17.56 -14.16 -12.44
C THR A 175 16.41 -13.16 -12.29
N LEU A 176 16.58 -11.93 -12.79
CA LEU A 176 15.52 -10.92 -12.69
C LEU A 176 14.29 -11.31 -13.51
N LEU A 177 14.46 -11.70 -14.78
CA LEU A 177 13.34 -12.05 -15.66
C LEU A 177 12.55 -13.26 -15.14
N ARG A 178 13.24 -14.28 -14.59
CA ARG A 178 12.57 -15.44 -13.97
C ARG A 178 11.86 -15.09 -12.67
N SER A 179 12.32 -14.05 -11.95
CA SER A 179 11.66 -13.56 -10.73
C SER A 179 10.55 -12.53 -10.98
N MET A 180 10.33 -12.13 -12.23
CA MET A 180 9.34 -11.11 -12.56
C MET A 180 7.94 -11.63 -12.32
N SER A 181 7.14 -10.87 -11.55
CA SER A 181 5.77 -11.23 -11.19
C SER A 181 4.77 -10.19 -11.73
N PRO A 182 3.44 -10.49 -11.72
CA PRO A 182 2.39 -9.55 -12.15
C PRO A 182 2.44 -8.19 -11.45
N GLU A 183 2.91 -8.14 -10.20
CA GLU A 183 3.11 -6.90 -9.43
C GLU A 183 4.06 -5.92 -10.13
N THR A 184 5.00 -6.43 -10.94
CA THR A 184 5.97 -5.61 -11.69
C THR A 184 5.26 -4.65 -12.64
N ILE A 185 4.15 -5.06 -13.24
CA ILE A 185 3.42 -4.23 -14.20
C ILE A 185 2.13 -3.64 -13.63
N LEU A 186 1.82 -3.90 -12.35
CA LEU A 186 0.56 -3.51 -11.70
C LEU A 186 0.27 -2.00 -11.79
N PHE A 187 1.30 -1.18 -11.61
CA PHE A 187 1.18 0.28 -11.57
C PHE A 187 1.41 0.97 -12.91
N LEU A 188 1.83 0.22 -13.94
CA LEU A 188 1.89 0.72 -15.32
C LEU A 188 0.48 1.01 -15.86
N LYS A 189 0.39 1.94 -16.82
CA LYS A 189 -0.90 2.45 -17.31
C LYS A 189 -1.46 1.63 -18.46
N ASN A 190 -0.60 1.21 -19.40
CA ASN A 190 -0.97 0.65 -20.68
C ASN A 190 -0.51 -0.81 -20.84
N ILE A 191 0.67 -1.17 -20.33
CA ILE A 191 1.19 -2.53 -20.45
C ILE A 191 0.32 -3.50 -19.65
N CYS A 192 -0.24 -4.48 -20.34
CA CYS A 192 -1.09 -5.52 -19.77
C CYS A 192 -0.46 -6.92 -19.89
N LYS A 193 0.58 -7.09 -20.71
CA LYS A 193 1.21 -8.38 -20.97
C LYS A 193 2.73 -8.25 -21.18
N VAL A 194 3.47 -9.17 -20.58
CA VAL A 194 4.92 -9.35 -20.75
C VAL A 194 5.18 -10.80 -21.14
N ASP A 195 5.68 -11.01 -22.35
CA ASP A 195 6.19 -12.30 -22.82
C ASP A 195 7.70 -12.40 -22.53
N ILE A 196 8.17 -13.53 -22.00
CA ILE A 196 9.60 -13.72 -21.67
C ILE A 196 10.10 -15.00 -22.32
N VAL A 197 11.19 -14.89 -23.08
CA VAL A 197 11.90 -16.02 -23.69
C VAL A 197 13.35 -16.00 -23.23
N ILE A 198 13.85 -17.10 -22.68
CA ILE A 198 15.23 -17.24 -22.21
C ILE A 198 15.86 -18.45 -22.89
N SER A 199 16.89 -18.25 -23.71
CA SER A 199 17.60 -19.33 -24.41
C SER A 199 16.63 -20.29 -25.13
N GLU A 200 15.67 -19.73 -25.86
CA GLU A 200 14.59 -20.43 -26.59
C GLU A 200 13.48 -21.07 -25.71
N GLU A 201 13.60 -21.02 -24.38
CA GLU A 201 12.54 -21.40 -23.44
C GLU A 201 11.52 -20.26 -23.31
N GLU A 202 10.25 -20.50 -23.65
CA GLU A 202 9.16 -19.56 -23.37
C GLU A 202 8.68 -19.75 -21.92
N LEU A 203 8.79 -18.69 -21.11
CA LEU A 203 8.25 -18.67 -19.76
C LEU A 203 6.75 -18.35 -19.77
N PRO A 204 6.02 -18.66 -18.69
CA PRO A 204 4.64 -18.21 -18.53
C PRO A 204 4.53 -16.69 -18.70
N ALA A 205 3.62 -16.25 -19.58
CA ALA A 205 3.40 -14.83 -19.81
C ALA A 205 2.82 -14.16 -18.57
N ILE A 206 3.39 -13.02 -18.20
CA ILE A 206 2.87 -12.20 -17.10
C ILE A 206 1.76 -11.33 -17.69
N SER A 207 0.55 -11.44 -17.16
CA SER A 207 -0.60 -10.71 -17.68
C SER A 207 -1.43 -10.12 -16.55
N VAL A 208 -1.86 -8.88 -16.73
CA VAL A 208 -2.81 -8.19 -15.84
C VAL A 208 -3.98 -7.70 -16.68
N SER A 209 -5.20 -7.98 -16.23
CA SER A 209 -6.41 -7.42 -16.78
C SER A 209 -6.86 -6.25 -15.92
N ARG A 210 -7.28 -5.15 -16.54
CA ARG A 210 -7.74 -3.95 -15.83
C ARG A 210 -9.13 -3.60 -16.30
N SER A 211 -10.03 -3.38 -15.35
CA SER A 211 -11.37 -2.87 -15.61
C SER A 211 -11.59 -1.58 -14.82
N GLU A 212 -11.91 -0.50 -15.54
CA GLU A 212 -12.37 0.72 -14.89
C GLU A 212 -13.76 0.46 -14.34
N THR A 213 -13.90 0.65 -13.04
CA THR A 213 -15.23 0.76 -12.46
C THR A 213 -15.61 2.24 -12.55
N GLY A 214 -16.86 2.56 -12.86
CA GLY A 214 -17.36 3.95 -12.82
C GLY A 214 -17.38 4.55 -11.40
N GLN A 215 -16.57 4.01 -10.48
CA GLN A 215 -16.61 4.17 -9.04
C GLN A 215 -15.23 4.55 -8.46
N SER A 216 -14.49 5.51 -9.03
CA SER A 216 -13.23 6.04 -8.43
C SER A 216 -12.12 5.01 -8.12
N PHE A 217 -12.23 3.76 -8.55
CA PHE A 217 -11.22 2.71 -8.43
C PHE A 217 -11.24 1.81 -9.66
N SER A 218 -10.16 1.07 -9.85
CA SER A 218 -10.03 0.06 -10.90
C SER A 218 -9.92 -1.33 -10.28
N ARG A 219 -10.48 -2.33 -10.95
CA ARG A 219 -10.34 -3.73 -10.58
C ARG A 219 -9.29 -4.36 -11.48
N ILE A 220 -8.30 -4.97 -10.85
CA ILE A 220 -7.19 -5.63 -11.54
C ILE A 220 -7.25 -7.11 -11.21
N GLU A 221 -7.10 -7.95 -12.23
CA GLU A 221 -7.07 -9.40 -12.05
C GLU A 221 -5.86 -9.99 -12.80
N PHE A 222 -5.14 -10.88 -12.13
CA PHE A 222 -4.09 -11.70 -12.72
C PHE A 222 -4.09 -13.09 -12.11
N ASN A 223 -3.42 -14.03 -12.78
CA ASN A 223 -3.25 -15.39 -12.27
C ASN A 223 -1.83 -15.58 -11.76
N GLU A 224 -1.71 -16.14 -10.56
CA GLU A 224 -0.44 -16.60 -9.99
C GLU A 224 -0.65 -18.06 -9.54
N GLU A 225 0.19 -18.99 -10.02
CA GLU A 225 0.09 -20.43 -9.69
C GLU A 225 -1.34 -21.00 -9.84
N ASP A 226 -2.01 -20.72 -10.97
CA ASP A 226 -3.41 -21.10 -11.26
C ASP A 226 -4.48 -20.52 -10.31
N THR A 227 -4.10 -19.56 -9.46
CA THR A 227 -5.02 -18.83 -8.57
C THR A 227 -5.30 -17.45 -9.13
N ALA A 228 -6.58 -17.14 -9.34
CA ALA A 228 -7.01 -15.80 -9.73
C ALA A 228 -6.92 -14.86 -8.52
N ILE A 229 -6.10 -13.82 -8.65
CA ILE A 229 -5.94 -12.76 -7.65
C ILE A 229 -6.71 -11.54 -8.12
N GLU A 230 -7.66 -11.10 -7.31
CA GLU A 230 -8.42 -9.88 -7.53
C GLU A 230 -7.87 -8.75 -6.65
N LEU A 231 -7.63 -7.59 -7.27
CA LEU A 231 -7.14 -6.39 -6.61
C LEU A 231 -8.07 -5.20 -6.85
N LEU A 232 -8.31 -4.40 -5.82
CA LEU A 232 -8.97 -3.10 -5.90
C LEU A 232 -7.93 -1.99 -5.80
N LYS A 233 -7.64 -1.33 -6.92
CA LYS A 233 -6.67 -0.22 -7.01
C LYS A 233 -7.38 1.12 -6.98
N PHE A 234 -7.10 1.89 -5.94
CA PHE A 234 -7.50 3.28 -5.76
C PHE A 234 -6.35 4.18 -6.18
N SER A 235 -6.59 5.19 -7.00
CA SER A 235 -5.55 6.10 -7.46
C SER A 235 -6.01 7.56 -7.44
N ASN A 236 -5.17 8.45 -6.93
CA ASN A 236 -5.37 9.89 -6.97
C ASN A 236 -4.02 10.61 -6.92
N ASP A 237 -3.86 11.71 -7.66
CA ASP A 237 -2.64 12.53 -7.71
C ASP A 237 -1.31 11.75 -7.89
N GLY A 238 -1.36 10.66 -8.67
CA GLY A 238 -0.20 9.79 -8.92
C GLY A 238 0.12 8.81 -7.79
N CYS A 239 -0.60 8.84 -6.66
CA CYS A 239 -0.53 7.82 -5.63
C CYS A 239 -1.54 6.70 -5.91
N SER A 240 -1.24 5.49 -5.46
CA SER A 240 -2.15 4.35 -5.48
C SER A 240 -2.12 3.56 -4.18
N VAL A 241 -3.29 3.07 -3.77
CA VAL A 241 -3.50 2.09 -2.69
C VAL A 241 -4.21 0.89 -3.28
N VAL A 242 -3.71 -0.32 -3.02
CA VAL A 242 -4.26 -1.54 -3.62
C VAL A 242 -4.55 -2.59 -2.56
N TYR A 243 -5.81 -3.01 -2.48
CA TYR A 243 -6.27 -4.05 -1.59
C TYR A 243 -6.52 -5.34 -2.36
N GLN A 244 -6.10 -6.47 -1.80
CA GLN A 244 -6.44 -7.78 -2.34
C GLN A 244 -7.83 -8.22 -1.86
N VAL A 245 -8.61 -8.80 -2.75
CA VAL A 245 -9.92 -9.37 -2.47
C VAL A 245 -9.91 -10.86 -2.82
N SER A 246 -10.35 -11.69 -1.89
CA SER A 246 -10.52 -13.13 -2.07
C SER A 246 -11.85 -13.54 -1.45
N ASP A 247 -12.64 -14.32 -2.20
CA ASP A 247 -13.98 -14.77 -1.79
C ASP A 247 -14.91 -13.63 -1.29
N GLY A 248 -14.79 -12.44 -1.91
CA GLY A 248 -15.57 -11.26 -1.55
C GLY A 248 -15.15 -10.56 -0.25
N ALA A 249 -14.01 -10.93 0.33
CA ALA A 249 -13.43 -10.29 1.51
C ALA A 249 -12.06 -9.69 1.19
N VAL A 250 -11.73 -8.57 1.82
CA VAL A 250 -10.39 -7.98 1.72
C VAL A 250 -9.41 -8.81 2.56
N THR A 251 -8.30 -9.22 1.97
CA THR A 251 -7.28 -10.08 2.59
C THR A 251 -5.92 -9.36 2.67
N PRO A 252 -5.10 -9.65 3.70
CA PRO A 252 -3.81 -8.99 3.86
C PRO A 252 -2.80 -9.40 2.79
N ILE A 253 -2.05 -8.43 2.28
CA ILE A 253 -0.88 -8.64 1.43
C ILE A 253 0.36 -8.56 2.32
N LEU A 254 1.03 -9.69 2.54
CA LEU A 254 2.21 -9.76 3.42
C LEU A 254 3.49 -9.37 2.67
N GLY A 255 4.41 -8.68 3.36
CA GLY A 255 5.69 -8.29 2.78
C GLY A 255 5.58 -7.26 1.65
N SER A 256 4.51 -6.45 1.67
CA SER A 256 4.32 -5.39 0.69
C SER A 256 5.51 -4.42 0.73
N LYS A 257 5.95 -4.00 -0.45
CA LYS A 257 7.01 -3.00 -0.62
C LYS A 257 6.43 -1.68 -1.09
N ILE A 258 7.11 -0.59 -0.83
CA ILE A 258 6.77 0.71 -1.42
C ILE A 258 7.15 0.67 -2.90
N SER A 259 6.18 0.92 -3.76
CA SER A 259 6.42 1.05 -5.20
C SER A 259 6.57 2.53 -5.61
N VAL A 260 7.42 2.74 -6.60
CA VAL A 260 7.52 4.01 -7.34
C VAL A 260 7.44 3.63 -8.82
N PHE A 261 6.24 3.41 -9.34
CA PHE A 261 5.90 2.68 -10.57
C PHE A 261 6.26 1.19 -10.56
N PHE A 262 7.41 0.83 -9.99
CA PHE A 262 7.88 -0.53 -9.80
C PHE A 262 8.18 -0.78 -8.32
N PRO A 263 8.07 -2.04 -7.84
CA PRO A 263 8.46 -2.40 -6.48
C PRO A 263 9.90 -1.96 -6.18
N THR A 264 10.09 -1.24 -5.07
CA THR A 264 11.44 -0.97 -4.54
C THR A 264 11.86 -2.08 -3.58
N ILE A 265 13.04 -2.00 -2.97
CA ILE A 265 13.44 -2.91 -1.87
C ILE A 265 12.88 -2.48 -0.51
N ILE A 266 12.22 -1.33 -0.42
CA ILE A 266 11.80 -0.70 0.83
C ILE A 266 10.49 -1.35 1.27
N ASP A 267 10.51 -2.00 2.42
CA ASP A 267 9.34 -2.61 3.05
C ASP A 267 8.34 -1.52 3.49
N SER A 268 7.05 -1.70 3.19
CA SER A 268 6.02 -0.74 3.60
C SER A 268 5.47 -1.02 5.00
N SER A 269 5.61 -2.25 5.48
CA SER A 269 4.96 -2.82 6.68
C SER A 269 3.44 -2.68 6.70
N LEU A 270 2.84 -2.43 5.53
CA LEU A 270 1.40 -2.35 5.33
C LEU A 270 0.90 -3.67 4.78
N ALA A 271 -0.32 -4.04 5.16
CA ALA A 271 -1.01 -5.23 4.66
C ALA A 271 -1.72 -5.00 3.31
N PHE A 272 -1.30 -3.98 2.56
CA PHE A 272 -1.83 -3.58 1.26
C PHE A 272 -0.72 -2.92 0.43
N MET A 273 -0.83 -2.96 -0.90
CA MET A 273 0.22 -2.41 -1.76
C MET A 273 0.07 -0.91 -1.93
N VAL A 274 1.22 -0.25 -2.07
CA VAL A 274 1.30 1.20 -2.19
C VAL A 274 2.23 1.58 -3.34
N ASP A 275 1.80 2.58 -4.10
CA ASP A 275 2.61 3.19 -5.15
C ASP A 275 2.50 4.70 -5.04
N ALA A 276 3.63 5.39 -5.08
CA ALA A 276 3.64 6.84 -5.05
C ALA A 276 4.90 7.38 -5.71
N PRO A 277 4.87 8.61 -6.26
CA PRO A 277 5.98 9.17 -7.03
C PRO A 277 7.10 9.73 -6.14
N PHE A 278 7.50 8.97 -5.12
CA PHE A 278 8.57 9.36 -4.19
C PHE A 278 9.89 9.58 -4.94
N GLN A 279 10.61 10.61 -4.54
CA GLN A 279 12.00 10.80 -4.91
C GLN A 279 12.84 9.79 -4.12
N THR A 280 13.51 8.89 -4.84
CA THR A 280 14.39 7.87 -4.28
C THR A 280 15.86 8.27 -4.41
N SER A 281 16.75 7.51 -3.77
CA SER A 281 18.17 7.48 -4.15
C SER A 281 18.34 7.04 -5.61
N THR A 282 19.53 7.26 -6.18
CA THR A 282 19.85 6.84 -7.56
C THR A 282 19.76 5.32 -7.75
N THR A 283 19.98 4.53 -6.70
CA THR A 283 19.87 3.06 -6.71
C THR A 283 18.48 2.57 -6.32
N ARG A 284 17.56 3.46 -5.94
CA ARG A 284 16.20 3.14 -5.46
C ARG A 284 16.15 2.25 -4.21
N GLU A 285 17.25 2.25 -3.45
CA GLU A 285 17.41 1.48 -2.22
C GLU A 285 16.89 2.21 -0.98
N SER A 286 16.70 3.54 -1.09
CA SER A 286 16.22 4.36 0.01
C SER A 286 15.35 5.51 -0.49
N ILE A 287 14.42 5.95 0.37
CA ILE A 287 13.60 7.14 0.21
C ILE A 287 13.90 8.06 1.40
N ASP A 288 14.29 9.29 1.12
CA ASP A 288 14.42 10.32 2.15
C ASP A 288 13.06 11.01 2.33
N PHE A 289 12.32 10.57 3.36
CA PHE A 289 11.00 11.13 3.70
C PHE A 289 11.08 12.56 4.26
N GLU A 290 12.28 13.05 4.59
CA GLU A 290 12.46 14.42 5.06
C GLU A 290 12.49 15.45 3.91
N LEU A 291 12.68 14.99 2.67
CA LEU A 291 12.64 15.84 1.48
C LEU A 291 11.26 16.51 1.32
N PRO A 292 11.20 17.83 1.02
CA PRO A 292 9.95 18.56 0.85
C PRO A 292 8.99 17.92 -0.15
N HIS A 293 9.51 17.40 -1.28
CA HIS A 293 8.72 16.68 -2.28
C HIS A 293 8.05 15.42 -1.72
N ASN A 294 8.81 14.61 -0.97
CA ASN A 294 8.31 13.36 -0.39
C ASN A 294 7.30 13.62 0.73
N LYS A 295 7.46 14.69 1.52
CA LYS A 295 6.47 15.10 2.53
C LYS A 295 5.11 15.40 1.91
N VAL A 296 5.09 16.15 0.80
CA VAL A 296 3.84 16.42 0.05
C VAL A 296 3.21 15.14 -0.46
N ILE A 297 4.01 14.17 -0.92
CA ILE A 297 3.50 12.87 -1.37
C ILE A 297 2.89 12.08 -0.21
N VAL A 298 3.52 12.07 0.96
CA VAL A 298 2.96 11.41 2.16
C VAL A 298 1.58 12.00 2.53
N GLU A 299 1.41 13.32 2.46
CA GLU A 299 0.10 13.95 2.74
C GLU A 299 -0.99 13.53 1.73
N LYS A 300 -0.65 13.49 0.43
CA LYS A 300 -1.55 13.02 -0.63
C LYS A 300 -1.90 11.54 -0.43
N PHE A 301 -0.90 10.74 -0.09
CA PHE A 301 -1.07 9.32 0.15
C PHE A 301 -1.96 9.05 1.38
N ASN A 302 -1.78 9.79 2.49
CA ASN A 302 -2.67 9.71 3.65
C ASN A 302 -4.12 10.03 3.27
N SER A 303 -4.34 11.07 2.46
CA SER A 303 -5.67 11.45 1.99
C SER A 303 -6.32 10.35 1.14
N LEU A 304 -5.56 9.79 0.18
CA LEU A 304 -6.01 8.68 -0.65
C LEU A 304 -6.32 7.42 0.18
N PHE A 305 -5.51 7.12 1.20
CA PHE A 305 -5.77 5.99 2.10
C PHE A 305 -7.12 6.16 2.81
N LEU A 306 -7.41 7.33 3.40
CA LEU A 306 -8.67 7.59 4.09
C LEU A 306 -9.89 7.55 3.15
N GLU A 307 -9.73 8.05 1.92
CA GLU A 307 -10.74 7.93 0.86
C GLU A 307 -10.98 6.47 0.46
N SER A 308 -9.90 5.69 0.34
CA SER A 308 -9.96 4.28 -0.08
C SER A 308 -10.69 3.41 0.95
N ILE A 309 -10.41 3.56 2.25
CA ILE A 309 -11.11 2.80 3.31
C ILE A 309 -12.58 3.24 3.43
N SER A 310 -12.89 4.50 3.15
CA SER A 310 -14.27 4.99 3.04
C SER A 310 -15.01 4.34 1.89
N ARG A 311 -14.31 4.10 0.77
CA ARG A 311 -14.88 3.33 -0.34
C ARG A 311 -15.08 1.86 0.05
N LEU A 312 -14.10 1.20 0.67
CA LEU A 312 -14.25 -0.17 1.15
C LEU A 312 -15.50 -0.31 2.04
N LYS A 313 -15.73 0.65 2.93
CA LYS A 313 -16.95 0.74 3.72
C LYS A 313 -18.21 0.85 2.85
N SER A 314 -18.24 1.73 1.86
CA SER A 314 -19.39 1.89 0.95
C SER A 314 -19.68 0.65 0.08
N LEU A 315 -18.68 -0.21 -0.11
CA LEU A 315 -18.78 -1.49 -0.82
C LEU A 315 -19.15 -2.66 0.12
N ASN A 316 -19.38 -2.39 1.41
CA ASN A 316 -19.58 -3.41 2.46
C ASN A 316 -18.38 -4.37 2.64
N LEU A 317 -17.18 -3.91 2.30
CA LEU A 317 -15.94 -4.68 2.42
C LEU A 317 -15.17 -4.37 3.72
N PHE A 318 -15.56 -3.35 4.47
CA PHE A 318 -14.89 -2.99 5.73
C PHE A 318 -15.44 -3.80 6.91
N THR A 319 -14.76 -4.87 7.28
CA THR A 319 -15.17 -5.84 8.32
C THR A 319 -14.30 -5.74 9.58
N VAL A 320 -14.61 -6.57 10.59
CA VAL A 320 -13.77 -6.76 11.79
C VAL A 320 -12.37 -7.25 11.41
N GLN A 321 -12.28 -8.19 10.46
CA GLN A 321 -11.03 -8.71 9.92
C GLN A 321 -10.24 -7.61 9.21
N VAL A 322 -10.91 -6.75 8.42
CA VAL A 322 -10.22 -5.60 7.80
C VAL A 322 -9.63 -4.66 8.85
N PHE A 323 -10.37 -4.36 9.92
CA PHE A 323 -9.84 -3.55 11.02
C PHE A 323 -8.62 -4.20 11.68
N ASN A 324 -8.66 -5.51 11.92
CA ASN A 324 -7.58 -6.23 12.60
C ASN A 324 -6.33 -6.43 11.72
N ASP A 325 -6.55 -6.83 10.46
CA ASP A 325 -5.52 -7.46 9.64
C ASP A 325 -5.00 -6.52 8.54
N ILE A 326 -5.75 -5.46 8.18
CA ILE A 326 -5.41 -4.55 7.09
C ILE A 326 -5.02 -3.16 7.59
N MET A 327 -5.72 -2.64 8.60
CA MET A 327 -5.49 -1.29 9.09
C MET A 327 -4.16 -1.16 9.86
N PRO A 328 -3.49 0.01 9.80
CA PRO A 328 -2.20 0.24 10.47
C PRO A 328 -2.38 0.45 11.98
N ILE A 329 -2.85 -0.57 12.71
CA ILE A 329 -3.23 -0.49 14.12
C ILE A 329 -2.17 -1.02 15.08
N ASN A 330 -1.18 -1.76 14.57
CA ASN A 330 -0.14 -2.36 15.40
C ASN A 330 0.93 -1.34 15.75
N THR A 331 1.46 -1.43 16.97
CA THR A 331 2.67 -0.72 17.39
C THR A 331 3.87 -1.40 16.73
N LEU A 332 4.39 -0.80 15.65
CA LEU A 332 5.68 -1.20 15.11
C LEU A 332 6.79 -0.73 16.04
N GLY A 333 7.90 -1.47 16.10
CA GLY A 333 9.06 -1.08 16.91
C GLY A 333 9.58 0.32 16.57
N ASP A 334 10.37 0.91 17.47
CA ASP A 334 10.87 2.30 17.38
C ASP A 334 11.76 2.61 16.16
N SER A 335 12.00 1.66 15.23
CA SER A 335 12.85 1.95 14.08
C SER A 335 12.26 3.07 13.21
N GLU A 336 13.13 3.95 12.74
CA GLU A 336 12.81 5.05 11.83
C GLU A 336 12.40 4.55 10.43
N ASP A 337 12.43 3.23 10.20
CA ASP A 337 12.33 2.59 8.88
C ASP A 337 10.90 2.56 8.28
N PHE A 338 9.87 2.95 9.05
CA PHE A 338 8.48 2.95 8.56
C PHE A 338 7.73 4.30 8.68
N PRO A 339 8.25 5.42 8.14
CA PRO A 339 7.59 6.73 8.27
C PRO A 339 6.17 6.73 7.70
N VAL A 340 5.96 6.09 6.54
CA VAL A 340 4.64 6.01 5.89
C VAL A 340 3.62 5.27 6.76
N TYR A 341 4.01 4.17 7.41
CA TYR A 341 3.12 3.45 8.32
C TYR A 341 2.72 4.33 9.50
N LYS A 342 3.69 5.01 10.14
CA LYS A 342 3.42 5.87 11.30
C LYS A 342 2.51 7.05 10.93
N THR A 343 2.71 7.67 9.77
CA THR A 343 1.85 8.78 9.32
C THR A 343 0.44 8.32 8.99
N LEU A 344 0.29 7.14 8.36
CA LEU A 344 -1.01 6.53 8.12
C LEU A 344 -1.73 6.13 9.41
N GLN A 345 -1.00 5.53 10.36
CA GLN A 345 -1.54 5.15 11.66
C GLN A 345 -2.09 6.37 12.40
N ALA A 346 -1.33 7.46 12.46
CA ALA A 346 -1.78 8.70 13.07
C ALA A 346 -3.00 9.30 12.35
N ALA A 347 -2.98 9.32 11.01
CA ALA A 347 -4.10 9.80 10.21
C ALA A 347 -5.37 8.96 10.45
N PHE A 348 -5.24 7.63 10.49
CA PHE A 348 -6.34 6.72 10.76
C PHE A 348 -6.89 6.90 12.18
N LEU A 349 -6.02 7.05 13.18
CA LEU A 349 -6.41 7.27 14.57
C LEU A 349 -7.27 8.53 14.72
N GLU A 350 -6.85 9.65 14.11
CA GLU A 350 -7.64 10.88 14.11
C GLU A 350 -8.96 10.72 13.34
N TYR A 351 -8.94 9.95 12.26
CA TYR A 351 -10.12 9.73 11.43
C TYR A 351 -11.23 8.98 12.18
N ILE A 352 -10.89 7.89 12.89
CA ILE A 352 -11.89 7.05 13.60
C ILE A 352 -12.51 7.72 14.83
N LYS A 353 -11.92 8.82 15.33
CA LYS A 353 -12.52 9.62 16.40
C LYS A 353 -13.87 10.21 16.00
N THR A 354 -14.00 10.61 14.73
CA THR A 354 -15.18 11.32 14.22
C THR A 354 -15.94 10.54 13.16
N GLN A 355 -15.28 9.62 12.45
CA GLN A 355 -15.90 8.86 11.37
C GLN A 355 -16.28 7.44 11.80
N PRO A 356 -17.34 6.84 11.23
CA PRO A 356 -17.85 5.56 11.69
C PRO A 356 -17.05 4.40 11.08
N PHE A 357 -16.03 3.93 11.80
CA PHE A 357 -15.12 2.88 11.35
C PHE A 357 -14.86 1.78 12.38
N ILE A 358 -15.36 1.92 13.61
CA ILE A 358 -15.18 0.89 14.63
C ILE A 358 -16.32 -0.13 14.51
N PRO A 359 -16.03 -1.40 14.21
CA PRO A 359 -17.03 -2.46 14.23
C PRO A 359 -17.59 -2.66 15.63
N THR A 360 -18.90 -2.83 15.73
CA THR A 360 -19.60 -2.98 17.01
C THR A 360 -20.27 -4.35 17.16
N ASN A 361 -20.64 -4.71 18.39
CA ASN A 361 -21.46 -5.89 18.70
C ASN A 361 -22.86 -5.88 18.07
N ARG A 362 -23.26 -4.79 17.40
CA ARG A 362 -24.55 -4.64 16.71
C ARG A 362 -24.41 -4.74 15.17
N ASN A 363 -23.25 -5.14 14.66
CA ASN A 363 -22.94 -5.21 13.22
C ASN A 363 -23.11 -3.87 12.50
N GLU A 364 -22.81 -2.78 13.19
CA GLU A 364 -22.72 -1.43 12.63
C GLU A 364 -21.32 -0.87 12.82
N LEU A 365 -20.97 0.15 12.04
CA LEU A 365 -19.73 0.91 12.21
C LEU A 365 -20.04 2.25 12.88
N LEU A 366 -19.39 2.54 14.00
CA LEU A 366 -19.56 3.79 14.75
C LEU A 366 -18.21 4.50 14.96
N SER A 367 -18.25 5.77 15.37
CA SER A 367 -17.05 6.51 15.76
C SER A 367 -16.64 6.17 17.19
N ALA A 368 -15.39 6.46 17.55
CA ALA A 368 -14.85 6.18 18.89
C ALA A 368 -15.72 6.72 20.03
N SER A 369 -16.15 7.97 19.91
CA SER A 369 -17.01 8.66 20.87
C SER A 369 -18.36 7.98 21.18
N GLN A 370 -18.80 7.05 20.31
CA GLN A 370 -20.08 6.38 20.40
C GLN A 370 -19.97 4.93 20.89
N VAL A 371 -18.75 4.43 21.13
CA VAL A 371 -18.49 3.02 21.40
C VAL A 371 -17.83 2.85 22.77
N PHE A 372 -18.24 1.81 23.48
CA PHE A 372 -17.57 1.33 24.68
C PHE A 372 -16.59 0.19 24.36
N ILE A 373 -15.42 0.20 24.99
CA ILE A 373 -14.46 -0.91 24.94
C ILE A 373 -14.62 -1.72 26.21
N ALA A 374 -14.99 -2.99 26.09
CA ALA A 374 -15.09 -3.92 27.21
C ALA A 374 -14.35 -5.21 26.84
N ASP A 375 -13.50 -5.68 27.76
CA ASP A 375 -12.74 -6.92 27.57
C ASP A 375 -13.54 -8.17 27.91
N ASP A 376 -14.55 -8.02 28.77
CA ASP A 376 -15.37 -9.12 29.29
C ASP A 376 -16.55 -9.40 28.35
N ILE A 377 -16.50 -10.57 27.71
CA ILE A 377 -17.54 -11.03 26.76
C ILE A 377 -18.88 -11.23 27.48
N GLU A 378 -18.89 -11.79 28.70
CA GLU A 378 -20.12 -12.02 29.46
C GLU A 378 -20.81 -10.68 29.80
N LEU A 379 -20.02 -9.65 30.13
CA LEU A 379 -20.52 -8.30 30.37
C LEU A 379 -21.17 -7.69 29.13
N VAL A 380 -20.52 -7.85 27.97
CA VAL A 380 -21.04 -7.33 26.70
C VAL A 380 -22.31 -8.07 26.29
N GLU A 381 -22.37 -9.39 26.43
CA GLU A 381 -23.58 -10.18 26.17
C GLU A 381 -24.74 -9.76 27.08
N LEU A 382 -24.47 -9.59 28.39
CA LEU A 382 -25.44 -9.15 29.37
C LEU A 382 -26.02 -7.77 29.00
N LEU A 383 -25.19 -6.85 28.53
CA LEU A 383 -25.59 -5.47 28.24
C LEU A 383 -26.06 -5.23 26.79
N SER A 384 -25.86 -6.19 25.89
CA SER A 384 -26.27 -6.10 24.48
C SER A 384 -27.76 -5.76 24.27
N PRO A 385 -28.71 -6.25 25.10
CA PRO A 385 -30.13 -5.85 25.01
C PRO A 385 -30.40 -4.36 25.33
N ILE A 386 -29.48 -3.68 26.01
CA ILE A 386 -29.67 -2.29 26.46
C ILE A 386 -29.34 -1.33 25.30
N LYS A 387 -30.37 -0.73 24.69
CA LYS A 387 -30.28 0.03 23.43
C LYS A 387 -29.25 1.18 23.41
N ASN A 388 -29.01 1.82 24.55
CA ASN A 388 -28.10 2.98 24.64
C ASN A 388 -26.64 2.59 24.89
N LEU A 389 -26.34 1.30 24.90
CA LEU A 389 -24.98 0.78 25.05
C LEU A 389 -24.62 0.04 23.76
N THR A 390 -23.55 0.50 23.13
CA THR A 390 -22.93 -0.16 21.98
C THR A 390 -21.47 -0.38 22.29
N PHE A 391 -21.01 -1.61 22.11
CA PHE A 391 -19.67 -2.04 22.45
C PHE A 391 -18.87 -2.34 21.18
N ALA A 392 -17.57 -2.15 21.25
CA ALA A 392 -16.65 -2.59 20.21
C ALA A 392 -16.82 -4.10 19.99
N HIS A 393 -16.77 -4.52 18.73
CA HIS A 393 -17.02 -5.91 18.35
C HIS A 393 -16.02 -6.85 19.04
N GLN A 394 -16.51 -7.96 19.59
CA GLN A 394 -15.68 -8.85 20.41
C GLN A 394 -14.58 -9.58 19.62
N GLY A 395 -14.76 -9.74 18.31
CA GLY A 395 -13.73 -10.24 17.40
C GLY A 395 -12.57 -9.26 17.10
N LEU A 396 -12.60 -8.03 17.61
CA LEU A 396 -11.45 -7.12 17.51
C LEU A 396 -10.28 -7.65 18.35
N SER A 397 -9.09 -7.63 17.76
CA SER A 397 -7.85 -8.09 18.41
C SER A 397 -7.45 -7.20 19.60
N SER A 398 -6.53 -7.68 20.44
CA SER A 398 -5.99 -6.87 21.53
C SER A 398 -5.35 -5.58 21.03
N SER A 399 -4.57 -5.63 19.93
CA SER A 399 -3.99 -4.44 19.29
C SER A 399 -5.07 -3.48 18.80
N ALA A 400 -6.16 -3.99 18.22
CA ALA A 400 -7.25 -3.15 17.75
C ALA A 400 -7.94 -2.43 18.92
N ARG A 401 -8.18 -3.12 20.04
CA ARG A 401 -8.77 -2.53 21.25
C ARG A 401 -7.84 -1.50 21.88
N GLU A 402 -6.53 -1.78 21.95
CA GLU A 402 -5.53 -0.83 22.43
C GLU A 402 -5.51 0.42 21.54
N PHE A 403 -5.46 0.24 20.22
CA PHE A 403 -5.48 1.34 19.25
C PHE A 403 -6.74 2.21 19.38
N ILE A 404 -7.92 1.60 19.52
CA ILE A 404 -9.16 2.34 19.78
C ILE A 404 -9.10 3.02 21.16
N GLY A 405 -8.45 2.41 22.16
CA GLY A 405 -8.24 2.99 23.48
C GLY A 405 -7.39 4.28 23.48
N LEU A 406 -6.62 4.54 22.42
CA LEU A 406 -5.89 5.80 22.23
C LEU A 406 -6.80 6.98 21.79
N THR A 407 -8.06 6.69 21.50
CA THR A 407 -9.09 7.69 21.14
C THR A 407 -9.86 8.18 22.38
N ASP A 408 -11.03 8.81 22.18
CA ASP A 408 -11.97 9.18 23.23
C ASP A 408 -13.00 8.07 23.57
N ALA A 409 -12.83 6.87 23.00
CA ALA A 409 -13.64 5.71 23.33
C ALA A 409 -13.55 5.36 24.83
N LYS A 410 -14.69 5.08 25.45
CA LYS A 410 -14.76 4.85 26.89
C LYS A 410 -14.54 3.38 27.20
N THR A 411 -13.66 3.08 28.14
CA THR A 411 -13.58 1.74 28.72
C THR A 411 -14.82 1.47 29.57
N PHE A 412 -15.30 0.23 29.51
CA PHE A 412 -16.46 -0.23 30.25
C PHE A 412 -16.11 -1.53 30.97
N GLU A 413 -15.96 -1.41 32.28
CA GLU A 413 -15.58 -2.50 33.17
C GLU A 413 -16.78 -2.94 34.02
N ALA A 414 -16.61 -4.03 34.77
CA ALA A 414 -17.67 -4.58 35.62
C ALA A 414 -18.27 -3.53 36.57
N TYR A 415 -17.48 -2.63 37.16
CA TYR A 415 -18.02 -1.62 38.09
C TYR A 415 -18.97 -0.62 37.39
N ASN A 416 -18.81 -0.35 36.08
CA ASN A 416 -19.68 0.55 35.34
C ASN A 416 -21.10 0.01 35.25
N LEU A 417 -21.28 -1.32 35.19
CA LEU A 417 -22.59 -1.97 35.28
C LEU A 417 -23.33 -1.54 36.55
N LEU A 418 -22.66 -1.60 37.71
CA LEU A 418 -23.27 -1.25 39.00
C LEU A 418 -23.64 0.23 39.07
N VAL A 419 -22.85 1.10 38.44
CA VAL A 419 -23.16 2.53 38.30
C VAL A 419 -24.42 2.73 37.45
N LEU A 420 -24.55 2.01 36.33
CA LEU A 420 -25.75 2.06 35.50
C LEU A 420 -26.99 1.55 36.23
N VAL A 421 -26.87 0.47 37.01
CA VAL A 421 -27.97 -0.03 37.85
C VAL A 421 -28.37 1.03 38.89
N SER A 422 -27.39 1.61 39.59
CA SER A 422 -27.65 2.60 40.64
C SER A 422 -28.31 3.87 40.12
N ASN A 423 -28.03 4.23 38.87
CA ASN A 423 -28.60 5.40 38.19
C ASN A 423 -29.86 5.08 37.36
N ASP A 424 -30.45 3.90 37.53
CA ASP A 424 -31.65 3.41 36.84
C ASP A 424 -31.55 3.49 35.30
N LYS A 425 -30.36 3.24 34.75
CA LYS A 425 -30.11 3.26 33.29
C LYS A 425 -30.39 1.93 32.60
N ILE A 426 -30.57 0.86 33.36
CA ILE A 426 -30.84 -0.51 32.86
C ILE A 426 -32.32 -0.89 32.98
N ASN A 427 -33.07 -0.19 33.87
CA ASN A 427 -34.47 -0.47 34.18
C ASN A 427 -34.71 -1.96 34.51
N LEU A 428 -34.18 -2.39 35.66
CA LEU A 428 -34.18 -3.80 36.08
C LEU A 428 -35.59 -4.41 36.11
N GLY A 429 -36.63 -3.61 36.39
CA GLY A 429 -38.02 -4.06 36.42
C GLY A 429 -38.59 -4.48 35.07
N GLN A 430 -37.96 -4.11 33.96
CA GLN A 430 -38.35 -4.52 32.61
C GLN A 430 -37.56 -5.71 32.06
N GLN A 431 -36.54 -6.18 32.79
CA GLN A 431 -35.71 -7.30 32.37
C GLN A 431 -36.37 -8.64 32.71
N THR A 432 -36.07 -9.67 31.93
CA THR A 432 -36.61 -11.03 32.16
C THR A 432 -35.92 -11.70 33.35
N ASP A 433 -36.58 -12.70 33.95
CA ASP A 433 -35.98 -13.48 35.03
C ASP A 433 -34.69 -14.19 34.59
N GLU A 434 -34.61 -14.63 33.33
CA GLU A 434 -33.39 -15.21 32.74
C GLU A 434 -32.25 -14.18 32.69
N TRP A 435 -32.54 -12.95 32.28
CA TRP A 435 -31.56 -11.88 32.25
C TRP A 435 -31.07 -11.52 33.66
N LEU A 436 -31.99 -11.45 34.63
CA LEU A 436 -31.65 -11.20 36.04
C LEU A 436 -30.77 -12.31 36.63
N TYR A 437 -31.01 -13.57 36.25
CA TYR A 437 -30.16 -14.69 36.64
C TYR A 437 -28.72 -14.51 36.11
N LYS A 438 -28.57 -14.18 34.83
CA LYS A 438 -27.25 -13.89 34.22
C LYS A 438 -26.56 -12.70 34.90
N LEU A 439 -27.31 -11.64 35.25
CA LEU A 439 -26.79 -10.51 36.02
C LEU A 439 -26.24 -10.95 37.38
N TYR A 440 -26.98 -11.80 38.12
CA TYR A 440 -26.57 -12.29 39.42
C TYR A 440 -25.37 -13.22 39.35
N GLU A 441 -25.32 -14.10 38.34
CA GLU A 441 -24.17 -14.94 38.06
C GLU A 441 -22.92 -14.11 37.77
N PHE A 442 -23.05 -13.11 36.88
CA PHE A 442 -21.98 -12.16 36.57
C PHE A 442 -21.47 -11.46 37.83
N CYS A 443 -22.37 -10.87 38.62
CA CYS A 443 -21.99 -10.19 39.86
C CYS A 443 -21.29 -11.11 40.86
N LEU A 444 -21.71 -12.37 40.97
CA LEU A 444 -21.05 -13.35 41.84
C LEU A 444 -19.62 -13.65 41.35
N LYS A 445 -19.44 -13.89 40.04
CA LYS A 445 -18.12 -14.09 39.44
C LYS A 445 -17.22 -12.88 39.65
N SER A 446 -17.69 -11.68 39.34
CA SER A 446 -16.90 -10.43 39.49
C SER A 446 -16.54 -10.12 40.94
N VAL A 447 -17.32 -10.55 41.93
CA VAL A 447 -16.94 -10.46 43.35
C VAL A 447 -15.79 -11.42 43.66
N LEU A 448 -15.71 -12.58 43.02
CA LEU A 448 -14.65 -13.57 43.26
C LEU A 448 -13.35 -13.23 42.53
N GLU A 449 -13.38 -12.33 41.55
CA GLU A 449 -12.19 -11.84 40.85
C GLU A 449 -11.33 -10.91 41.72
N GLU A 450 -10.05 -11.27 41.90
CA GLU A 450 -9.10 -10.51 42.71
C GLU A 450 -8.92 -9.06 42.24
N ARG A 451 -9.00 -8.83 40.92
CA ARG A 451 -8.77 -7.53 40.28
C ARG A 451 -9.73 -6.45 40.78
N TRP A 452 -10.98 -6.83 41.09
CA TRP A 452 -12.05 -5.87 41.38
C TRP A 452 -12.71 -6.07 42.75
N HIS A 453 -12.33 -7.13 43.49
CA HIS A 453 -12.98 -7.58 44.73
C HIS A 453 -13.35 -6.42 45.67
N ASN A 454 -12.42 -5.55 46.02
CA ASN A 454 -12.64 -4.52 47.03
C ASN A 454 -13.59 -3.40 46.57
N LEU A 455 -13.42 -2.89 45.35
CA LEU A 455 -14.25 -1.79 44.85
C LEU A 455 -15.62 -2.30 44.41
N PHE A 456 -15.65 -3.38 43.64
CA PHE A 456 -16.88 -3.97 43.12
C PHE A 456 -17.78 -4.48 44.25
N SER A 457 -17.22 -5.21 45.24
CA SER A 457 -18.00 -5.71 46.39
C SER A 457 -18.58 -4.58 47.24
N ARG A 458 -17.83 -3.49 47.45
CA ARG A 458 -18.34 -2.32 48.20
C ARG A 458 -19.50 -1.65 47.48
N THR A 459 -19.38 -1.44 46.17
CA THR A 459 -20.45 -0.83 45.36
C THR A 459 -21.67 -1.75 45.31
N LEU A 460 -21.47 -3.03 45.03
CA LEU A 460 -22.55 -4.03 44.93
C LEU A 460 -23.42 -4.10 46.20
N LYS A 461 -22.80 -4.00 47.38
CA LYS A 461 -23.53 -3.99 48.67
C LYS A 461 -24.52 -2.84 48.79
N GLN A 462 -24.32 -1.75 48.05
CA GLN A 462 -25.13 -0.53 48.09
C GLN A 462 -26.02 -0.38 46.84
N THR A 463 -25.76 -1.14 45.77
CA THR A 463 -26.50 -1.08 44.52
C THR A 463 -27.88 -1.73 44.66
N PRO A 464 -29.00 -1.06 44.30
CA PRO A 464 -30.35 -1.62 44.37
C PRO A 464 -30.58 -2.67 43.28
N ILE A 465 -30.11 -3.89 43.53
CA ILE A 465 -29.99 -4.95 42.51
C ILE A 465 -30.78 -6.23 42.86
N ILE A 466 -31.14 -6.44 44.13
CA ILE A 466 -31.86 -7.64 44.57
C ILE A 466 -33.36 -7.41 44.41
N ARG A 467 -34.02 -8.24 43.58
CA ARG A 467 -35.48 -8.27 43.45
C ARG A 467 -36.11 -8.96 44.66
N THR A 468 -37.01 -8.25 45.34
CA THR A 468 -37.77 -8.74 46.49
C THR A 468 -39.09 -9.38 46.04
N ARG A 469 -39.80 -10.02 46.98
CA ARG A 469 -41.14 -10.60 46.73
C ARG A 469 -42.20 -9.58 46.32
N SER A 470 -42.03 -8.31 46.71
CA SER A 470 -42.88 -7.22 46.24
C SER A 470 -42.57 -6.78 44.80
N GLY A 471 -41.51 -7.33 44.19
CA GLY A 471 -41.02 -6.92 42.87
C GLY A 471 -40.10 -5.70 42.90
N GLU A 472 -39.89 -5.08 44.06
CA GLU A 472 -38.97 -3.94 44.22
C GLU A 472 -37.51 -4.39 44.23
N PHE A 473 -36.64 -3.58 43.64
CA PHE A 473 -35.19 -3.76 43.66
C PHE A 473 -34.57 -2.95 44.79
N VAL A 474 -33.86 -3.62 45.69
CA VAL A 474 -33.27 -3.01 46.88
C VAL A 474 -31.80 -3.38 47.03
N ALA A 475 -31.04 -2.56 47.75
CA ALA A 475 -29.63 -2.82 48.02
C ALA A 475 -29.49 -4.04 48.96
N PRO A 476 -28.47 -4.89 48.79
CA PRO A 476 -28.22 -6.01 49.69
C PRO A 476 -27.97 -5.59 51.15
N PHE A 477 -27.33 -4.44 51.36
CA PHE A 477 -27.05 -3.85 52.68
C PHE A 477 -27.55 -2.41 52.77
N ALA A 478 -27.98 -2.00 53.96
CA ALA A 478 -28.35 -0.62 54.29
C ALA A 478 -27.69 -0.25 55.63
N GLY A 479 -26.89 0.82 55.64
CA GLY A 479 -26.16 1.24 56.85
C GLY A 479 -25.23 0.17 57.43
N GLY A 480 -24.63 -0.68 56.58
CA GLY A 480 -23.76 -1.78 56.99
C GLY A 480 -24.46 -3.06 57.46
N ASN A 481 -25.79 -3.04 57.58
CA ASN A 481 -26.57 -4.21 57.99
C ASN A 481 -27.25 -4.89 56.79
N PRO A 482 -27.45 -6.22 56.82
CA PRO A 482 -28.24 -6.91 55.79
C PRO A 482 -29.62 -6.28 55.63
N ASN A 483 -29.97 -5.98 54.39
CA ASN A 483 -31.24 -5.32 54.07
C ASN A 483 -32.29 -6.31 53.54
N VAL A 484 -31.86 -7.40 52.89
CA VAL A 484 -32.71 -8.44 52.29
C VAL A 484 -32.45 -9.80 52.94
N PHE A 485 -33.51 -10.59 53.13
CA PHE A 485 -33.47 -11.87 53.84
C PHE A 485 -34.16 -12.99 53.07
N ARG A 486 -33.87 -14.24 53.46
CA ARG A 486 -34.66 -15.40 53.04
C ARG A 486 -36.05 -15.37 53.71
N PRO A 487 -37.09 -15.96 53.10
CA PRO A 487 -38.43 -16.01 53.68
C PRO A 487 -38.42 -16.56 55.10
N SER A 488 -38.91 -15.77 56.06
CA SER A 488 -39.04 -16.15 57.47
C SER A 488 -40.15 -15.37 58.15
N LYS A 489 -40.69 -15.92 59.26
CA LYS A 489 -41.87 -15.36 59.93
C LYS A 489 -41.55 -13.99 60.52
N GLY A 490 -42.28 -12.96 60.07
CA GLY A 490 -42.17 -11.59 60.58
C GLY A 490 -41.33 -10.62 59.74
N ILE A 491 -40.76 -11.07 58.60
CA ILE A 491 -40.08 -10.18 57.65
C ILE A 491 -41.06 -9.80 56.53
N PRO A 492 -41.23 -8.50 56.21
CA PRO A 492 -42.14 -8.06 55.15
C PRO A 492 -41.65 -8.44 53.75
N ASP A 493 -42.58 -8.60 52.81
CA ASP A 493 -42.29 -9.07 51.44
C ASP A 493 -41.27 -8.18 50.69
N ASN A 494 -41.28 -6.86 50.96
CA ASN A 494 -40.34 -5.89 50.40
C ASN A 494 -38.90 -5.99 50.97
N ARG A 495 -38.64 -6.96 51.86
CA ARG A 495 -37.31 -7.30 52.37
C ARG A 495 -36.99 -8.79 52.26
N THR A 496 -37.84 -9.56 51.60
CA THR A 496 -37.61 -11.00 51.36
C THR A 496 -37.40 -11.28 49.89
N ILE A 497 -36.47 -12.18 49.56
CA ILE A 497 -36.33 -12.74 48.20
C ILE A 497 -37.39 -13.82 47.94
N HIS A 498 -37.66 -14.12 46.67
CA HIS A 498 -38.61 -15.17 46.28
C HIS A 498 -38.22 -16.56 46.78
#